data_AF-A0A7C5XRG2-F1
#
_entry.id   AF-A0A7C5XRG2-F1
#
_cell.length_a   1.000
_cell.length_b   1.000
_cell.length_c   1.000
_cell.angle_alpha   90.00
_cell.angle_beta   90.00
_cell.angle_gamma   90.00
#
_symmetry.space_group_name_H-M   'P 1'
#
loop_
_entity.id
_entity.type
_entity.pdbx_description
1 polymer ?
#
loop_
_entity_poly.entity_id
_entity_poly.type
_entity_poly.pdbx_seq_one_letter_code
_entity_poly.pdbx_strand_id
1 'polypeptide(L)'
;MAAGASWCRWEDGDLLVQVRVQPRARHDAIEGVRAGRLLVRVTAPPAEGRANAAVARLLARACGVAPSRVELVRGAGGREKTLRVRGARRLPWEGGPA
;
A
#
# COMPACT_ATOMS: atom_id res chain seq x y z
N MET A 1 -19.94 2.52 12.06
CA MET A 1 -20.42 1.63 10.98
C MET A 1 -19.37 1.59 9.87
N ALA A 2 -18.54 0.54 9.85
CA ALA A 2 -17.47 0.35 8.87
C ALA A 2 -18.05 -0.22 7.57
N ALA A 3 -18.66 0.64 6.76
CA ALA A 3 -19.10 0.28 5.42
C ALA A 3 -18.04 0.74 4.41
N GLY A 4 -17.32 -0.23 3.84
CA GLY A 4 -16.53 -0.05 2.61
C GLY A 4 -15.03 -0.31 2.76
N ALA A 5 -14.64 -1.56 2.93
CA ALA A 5 -13.27 -2.02 2.65
C ALA A 5 -12.97 -1.91 1.14
N SER A 6 -12.97 -0.70 0.58
CA SER A 6 -12.61 -0.45 -0.83
C SER A 6 -11.09 -0.44 -1.01
N TRP A 7 -10.35 -0.23 0.08
CA TRP A 7 -8.91 -0.09 0.05
C TRP A 7 -8.19 -1.44 -0.01
N CYS A 8 -8.85 -2.56 0.29
CA CYS A 8 -8.31 -3.87 -0.03
C CYS A 8 -9.35 -4.88 -0.44
N ARG A 9 -8.95 -5.82 -1.29
CA ARG A 9 -9.73 -7.01 -1.64
C ARG A 9 -8.81 -8.19 -1.88
N TRP A 10 -9.30 -9.39 -1.63
CA TRP A 10 -8.62 -10.63 -2.03
C TRP A 10 -9.13 -11.04 -3.40
N GLU A 11 -8.22 -11.34 -4.32
CA GLU A 11 -8.55 -11.93 -5.62
C GLU A 11 -7.59 -13.09 -5.90
N ASP A 12 -8.15 -14.27 -6.19
CA ASP A 12 -7.38 -15.47 -6.55
C ASP A 12 -6.29 -15.84 -5.53
N GLY A 13 -6.55 -15.61 -4.24
CA GLY A 13 -5.57 -15.83 -3.16
C GLY A 13 -4.51 -14.73 -2.99
N ASP A 14 -4.54 -13.69 -3.82
CA ASP A 14 -3.67 -12.53 -3.71
C ASP A 14 -4.41 -11.32 -3.13
N LEU A 15 -3.67 -10.46 -2.43
CA LEU A 15 -4.23 -9.29 -1.80
C LEU A 15 -4.02 -8.05 -2.68
N LEU A 16 -5.09 -7.44 -3.17
CA LEU A 16 -5.05 -6.14 -3.81
C LEU A 16 -5.25 -5.04 -2.78
N VAL A 17 -4.35 -4.08 -2.75
CA VAL A 17 -4.34 -2.94 -1.82
C VAL A 17 -4.31 -1.64 -2.59
N GLN A 18 -5.33 -0.82 -2.39
CA GLN A 18 -5.40 0.56 -2.86
C GLN A 18 -4.79 1.49 -1.82
N VAL A 19 -3.68 2.11 -2.22
CA VAL A 19 -2.92 3.03 -1.38
C VAL A 19 -2.97 4.43 -1.95
N ARG A 20 -2.90 5.42 -1.06
CA ARG A 20 -2.67 6.81 -1.39
C ARG A 20 -1.29 7.21 -0.91
N VAL A 21 -0.42 7.51 -1.85
CA VAL A 21 0.97 7.89 -1.62
C VAL A 21 1.06 9.38 -1.36
N GLN A 22 1.69 9.74 -0.25
CA GLN A 22 2.12 11.09 0.09
C GLN A 22 3.64 11.16 -0.07
N PRO A 23 4.15 11.69 -1.21
CA PRO A 23 5.58 11.87 -1.41
C PRO A 23 6.13 13.01 -0.53
N ARG A 24 7.46 13.12 -0.44
CA ARG A 24 8.17 14.15 0.34
C ARG A 24 7.86 14.08 1.85
N ALA A 25 7.62 12.89 2.37
CA ALA A 25 7.50 12.69 3.80
C ALA A 25 8.87 12.68 4.49
N ARG A 26 8.89 12.95 5.80
CA ARG A 26 10.12 12.89 6.61
C ARG A 26 10.67 11.47 6.80
N HIS A 27 9.80 10.47 6.70
CA HIS A 27 10.13 9.04 6.78
C HIS A 27 9.08 8.21 6.02
N ASP A 28 9.42 6.97 5.67
CA ASP A 28 8.49 6.02 5.05
C ASP A 28 7.61 5.36 6.12
N ALA A 29 6.29 5.56 6.06
CA ALA A 29 5.35 5.03 7.05
C ALA A 29 3.98 4.70 6.45
N ILE A 30 3.34 3.67 6.99
CA ILE A 30 1.94 3.33 6.73
C ILE A 30 1.12 3.97 7.85
N GLU A 31 0.30 4.96 7.52
CA GLU A 31 -0.47 5.76 8.50
C GLU A 31 -1.84 5.14 8.81
N GLY A 32 -2.23 4.07 8.12
CA GLY A 32 -3.53 3.43 8.22
C GLY A 32 -4.54 3.92 7.17
N VAL A 33 -5.79 3.50 7.32
CA VAL A 33 -6.85 3.76 6.32
C VAL A 33 -7.49 5.11 6.56
N ARG A 34 -7.48 5.98 5.54
CA ARG A 34 -8.19 7.27 5.57
C ARG A 34 -9.01 7.44 4.29
N ALA A 35 -10.25 7.90 4.45
CA ALA A 35 -11.18 8.12 3.33
C ALA A 35 -11.27 6.90 2.38
N GLY A 36 -11.30 5.68 2.94
CA GLY A 36 -11.41 4.45 2.15
C GLY A 36 -10.18 4.07 1.33
N ARG A 37 -8.98 4.56 1.70
CA ARG A 37 -7.67 4.19 1.10
C ARG A 37 -6.58 4.05 2.16
N LEU A 38 -5.61 3.17 1.93
CA LEU A 38 -4.45 3.05 2.82
C LEU A 38 -3.48 4.21 2.58
N LEU A 39 -3.29 5.07 3.57
CA LEU A 39 -2.40 6.21 3.47
C LEU A 39 -0.96 5.76 3.69
N VAL A 40 -0.10 6.01 2.70
CA VAL A 40 1.30 5.65 2.71
C VAL A 40 2.15 6.89 2.48
N ARG A 41 3.01 7.20 3.42
CA ARG A 41 3.99 8.28 3.34
C ARG A 41 5.30 7.71 2.85
N VAL A 42 5.90 8.36 1.86
CA VAL A 42 7.23 8.00 1.37
C VAL A 42 8.12 9.22 1.28
N THR A 43 9.38 9.03 1.64
CA THR A 43 10.42 10.05 1.47
C THR A 43 10.74 10.27 -0.01
N ALA A 44 10.57 9.23 -0.82
CA ALA A 44 10.84 9.25 -2.25
C ALA A 44 10.08 10.39 -2.95
N PRO A 45 10.76 11.14 -3.84
CA PRO A 45 10.09 12.15 -4.66
C PRO A 45 9.06 11.49 -5.59
N PRO A 46 8.08 12.25 -6.12
CA PRO A 46 7.12 11.74 -7.09
C PRO A 46 7.73 11.40 -8.47
N ALA A 47 9.07 11.30 -8.55
CA ALA A 47 9.80 10.95 -9.77
C ALA A 47 9.62 9.48 -10.12
N GLU A 48 9.48 9.26 -11.43
CA GLU A 48 9.20 8.01 -12.15
C GLU A 48 9.75 6.74 -11.46
N GLY A 49 8.86 5.97 -10.83
CA GLY A 49 9.18 4.64 -10.28
C GLY A 49 9.74 4.59 -8.85
N ARG A 50 10.39 5.64 -8.33
CA ARG A 50 11.01 5.59 -6.99
C ARG A 50 9.97 5.50 -5.87
N ALA A 51 8.89 6.27 -5.98
CA ALA A 51 7.76 6.16 -5.07
C ALA A 51 7.04 4.81 -5.16
N ASN A 52 7.05 4.15 -6.33
CA ASN A 52 6.45 2.82 -6.50
C ASN A 52 7.25 1.77 -5.74
N ALA A 53 8.58 1.78 -5.91
CA ALA A 53 9.48 0.86 -5.25
C ALA A 53 9.44 1.04 -3.72
N ALA A 54 9.41 2.29 -3.23
CA ALA A 54 9.31 2.59 -1.80
C ALA A 54 8.02 2.01 -1.19
N VAL A 55 6.87 2.24 -1.83
CA VAL A 55 5.57 1.71 -1.39
C VAL A 55 5.55 0.18 -1.43
N ALA A 56 6.05 -0.44 -2.51
CA ALA A 56 6.09 -1.88 -2.64
C ALA A 56 6.93 -2.52 -1.52
N ARG A 57 8.11 -1.96 -1.21
CA ARG A 57 8.96 -2.40 -0.10
C ARG A 57 8.28 -2.25 1.25
N LEU A 58 7.57 -1.14 1.46
CA LEU A 58 6.86 -0.87 2.72
C LEU A 58 5.74 -1.88 2.95
N LEU A 59 4.91 -2.13 1.93
CA LEU A 59 3.83 -3.13 1.98
C LEU A 59 4.37 -4.55 2.15
N ALA A 60 5.45 -4.89 1.45
CA ALA A 60 6.10 -6.20 1.56
C ALA A 60 6.52 -6.48 2.99
N ARG A 61 7.22 -5.53 3.63
CA ARG A 61 7.62 -5.63 5.04
C ARG A 61 6.43 -5.75 5.98
N ALA A 62 5.40 -4.95 5.79
CA ALA A 62 4.21 -4.99 6.63
C ALA A 62 3.50 -6.35 6.53
N CYS A 63 3.37 -6.89 5.32
CA CYS A 63 2.73 -8.19 5.07
C CYS A 63 3.63 -9.40 5.34
N GLY A 64 4.92 -9.19 5.66
CA GLY A 64 5.89 -10.27 5.86
C GLY A 64 6.21 -11.05 4.60
N VAL A 65 6.15 -10.42 3.42
CA VAL A 65 6.44 -11.06 2.12
C VAL A 65 7.68 -10.43 1.46
N ALA A 66 8.25 -11.13 0.48
CA ALA A 66 9.34 -10.58 -0.31
C ALA A 66 8.85 -9.40 -1.18
N PRO A 67 9.67 -8.37 -1.42
CA PRO A 67 9.31 -7.24 -2.28
C PRO A 67 8.96 -7.67 -3.71
N SER A 68 9.55 -8.75 -4.22
CA SER A 68 9.22 -9.32 -5.53
C SER A 68 7.80 -9.89 -5.62
N ARG A 69 7.14 -10.11 -4.48
CA ARG A 69 5.73 -10.52 -4.42
C ARG A 69 4.76 -9.33 -4.38
N VAL A 70 5.28 -8.10 -4.45
CA VAL A 70 4.47 -6.89 -4.48
C VAL A 70 4.59 -6.24 -5.85
N GLU A 71 3.48 -6.21 -6.58
CA GLU A 71 3.42 -5.72 -7.95
C GLU A 71 2.48 -4.52 -8.03
N LEU A 72 2.87 -3.49 -8.79
CA LEU A 72 2.01 -2.36 -9.06
C LEU A 72 1.03 -2.72 -10.18
N VAL A 73 -0.26 -2.78 -9.88
CA VAL A 73 -1.32 -3.09 -10.85
C VAL A 73 -1.82 -1.82 -11.55
N ARG A 74 -2.00 -0.72 -10.79
CA ARG A 74 -2.50 0.57 -11.33
C ARG A 74 -1.90 1.77 -10.59
N GLY A 75 -1.88 2.92 -11.27
CA GLY A 75 -1.56 4.22 -10.66
C GLY A 75 -0.08 4.61 -10.70
N ALA A 76 0.70 4.10 -11.65
CA ALA A 76 2.13 4.38 -11.76
C ALA A 76 2.48 5.88 -11.84
N GLY A 77 1.66 6.68 -12.53
CA GLY A 77 1.82 8.14 -12.64
C GLY A 77 1.07 8.95 -11.57
N GLY A 78 0.37 8.30 -10.65
CA GLY A 78 -0.55 8.94 -9.71
C GLY A 78 -0.12 8.85 -8.25
N ARG A 79 -0.81 9.63 -7.41
CA ARG A 79 -0.74 9.50 -5.94
C ARG A 79 -1.54 8.28 -5.46
N GLU A 80 -2.59 7.91 -6.18
CA GLU A 80 -3.41 6.73 -5.89
C GLU A 80 -2.84 5.54 -6.66
N LYS A 81 -2.56 4.45 -5.94
CA LYS A 81 -1.92 3.26 -6.50
C LYS A 81 -2.65 2.02 -6.04
N THR A 82 -2.69 1.00 -6.90
CA THR A 82 -3.18 -0.33 -6.53
C THR A 82 -2.03 -1.30 -6.65
N LEU A 83 -1.69 -1.97 -5.56
CA LEU A 83 -0.63 -2.98 -5.52
C LEU A 83 -1.23 -4.35 -5.22
N ARG A 84 -0.74 -5.38 -5.91
CA ARG A 84 -1.05 -6.79 -5.65
C ARG A 84 0.06 -7.36 -4.79
N VAL A 85 -0.31 -8.01 -3.70
CA VAL A 85 0.60 -8.63 -2.74
C VAL A 85 0.32 -10.13 -2.76
N ARG A 86 1.27 -10.90 -3.30
CA ARG A 86 1.13 -12.36 -3.40
C ARG A 86 1.55 -13.06 -2.12
N GLY A 87 0.73 -13.99 -1.64
CA GLY A 87 0.99 -14.72 -0.41
C GLY A 87 0.97 -13.87 0.86
N ALA A 88 0.28 -12.72 0.83
CA ALA A 88 -0.11 -12.05 2.06
C ALA A 88 -0.95 -13.02 2.90
N ARG A 89 -0.69 -13.11 4.20
CA ARG A 89 -1.49 -13.96 5.11
C ARG A 89 -2.42 -13.16 6.02
N ARG A 90 -2.16 -11.86 6.17
CA ARG A 90 -2.94 -10.97 7.01
C ARG A 90 -2.85 -9.54 6.50
N LEU A 91 -3.82 -8.73 6.90
CA LEU A 91 -3.82 -7.29 6.71
C LEU A 91 -3.20 -6.63 7.95
N PRO A 92 -1.91 -6.27 7.94
CA PRO A 92 -1.21 -5.79 9.13
C PRO A 92 -1.71 -4.42 9.61
N TRP A 93 -2.47 -3.70 8.80
CA TRP A 93 -2.99 -2.36 9.04
C TRP A 93 -4.51 -2.31 9.30
N GLU A 94 -5.22 -3.46 9.29
CA GLU A 94 -6.64 -3.57 9.72
C GLU A 94 -6.81 -3.34 11.24
N GLY A 95 -5.72 -3.32 12.00
CA GLY A 95 -5.70 -3.09 13.44
C GLY A 95 -4.95 -1.82 13.85
N GLY A 96 -4.99 -0.75 13.03
CA GLY A 96 -4.32 0.52 13.37
C GLY A 96 -4.64 0.98 14.80
N PRO A 97 -3.68 1.63 15.52
CA PRO A 97 -3.93 2.09 16.88
C PRO A 97 -5.14 3.03 16.89
N ALA A 98 -5.97 2.86 17.91
CA ALA A 98 -7.06 3.79 18.24
C ALA A 98 -6.58 5.25 18.27
#